data_AF-A0A1G3PTK3-F1
#
_entry.id   AF-A0A1G3PTK3-F1
#
_cell.length_a   1.000
_cell.length_b   1.000
_cell.length_c   1.000
_cell.angle_alpha   90.00
_cell.angle_beta   90.00
_cell.angle_gamma   90.00
#
_symmetry.space_group_name_H-M   'P 1'
#
loop_
_entity.id
_entity.type
_entity.pdbx_description
1 polymer ?
#
loop_
_entity_poly.entity_id
_entity_poly.type
_entity_poly.pdbx_seq_one_letter_code
_entity_poly.pdbx_strand_id
1 'polypeptide(L)'
;MYRSVTGEIIWAYGEKEKALLTINTPKYQAAAGRLDKVRVQLDNISAAFDQHGAITAIALDDMTLSMSKSILLTTVSSFRNTGMISEIRNSGPAHLQGKLVREVGTAPVLLKRIRGELVFTSAHNNIPRVAAVMTDGSLKNINGVQSKAGDKMQNIVIPLGTENSPWYWVEF
;
A
#
# COMPACT_ATOMS: atom_id res chain seq x y z
N MET A 1 0.44 14.50 -16.65
CA MET A 1 1.28 13.57 -15.87
C MET A 1 2.56 14.31 -15.51
N TYR A 2 3.04 14.16 -14.28
CA TYR A 2 4.37 14.64 -13.88
C TYR A 2 5.30 13.44 -13.66
N ARG A 3 6.58 13.62 -13.98
CA ARG A 3 7.63 12.60 -13.85
C ARG A 3 8.90 13.26 -13.32
N SER A 4 9.57 12.64 -12.36
CA SER A 4 10.89 13.09 -11.90
C SER A 4 11.95 12.95 -13.00
N VAL A 5 13.09 13.63 -12.84
CA VAL A 5 14.22 13.50 -13.78
C VAL A 5 14.72 12.06 -13.87
N THR A 6 14.78 11.34 -12.73
CA THR A 6 15.16 9.92 -12.69
C THR A 6 14.08 9.00 -13.26
N GLY A 7 12.84 9.48 -13.34
CA GLY A 7 11.70 8.69 -13.75
C GLY A 7 11.13 7.76 -12.69
N GLU A 8 11.71 7.74 -11.48
CA GLU A 8 11.29 6.89 -10.37
C GLU A 8 10.02 7.40 -9.70
N ILE A 9 9.69 8.69 -9.80
CA ILE A 9 8.46 9.26 -9.26
C ILE A 9 7.57 9.66 -10.43
N ILE A 10 6.34 9.14 -10.42
CA ILE A 10 5.33 9.44 -11.45
C ILE A 10 4.04 9.82 -10.77
N TRP A 11 3.47 10.97 -11.17
CA TRP A 11 2.14 11.39 -10.81
C TRP A 11 1.23 11.37 -12.05
N ALA A 12 0.45 10.32 -12.17
CA ALA A 12 -0.62 10.20 -13.14
C ALA A 12 -1.91 10.79 -12.55
N TYR A 13 -2.38 11.92 -13.08
CA TYR A 13 -3.60 12.60 -12.61
C TYR A 13 -4.56 13.01 -13.75
N GLY A 14 -4.19 12.74 -15.01
CA GLY A 14 -4.96 13.17 -16.18
C GLY A 14 -6.30 12.47 -16.34
N GLU A 15 -6.42 11.24 -15.83
CA GLU A 15 -7.65 10.46 -15.83
C GLU A 15 -8.08 10.19 -14.38
N LYS A 16 -9.26 10.69 -13.98
CA LYS A 16 -9.76 10.62 -12.59
C LYS A 16 -9.78 9.20 -12.02
N GLU A 17 -10.17 8.21 -12.83
CA GLU A 17 -10.25 6.81 -12.41
C GLU A 17 -8.88 6.10 -12.44
N LYS A 18 -7.85 6.72 -13.02
CA LYS A 18 -6.47 6.18 -13.05
C LYS A 18 -5.48 7.03 -12.26
N ALA A 19 -5.99 7.89 -11.38
CA ALA A 19 -5.15 8.78 -10.59
C ALA A 19 -4.26 7.97 -9.64
N LEU A 20 -2.95 8.03 -9.86
CA LEU A 20 -1.94 7.24 -9.15
C LEU A 20 -0.64 8.05 -9.01
N LEU A 21 -0.11 8.09 -7.80
CA LEU A 21 1.26 8.49 -7.50
C LEU A 21 2.07 7.21 -7.29
N THR A 22 3.20 7.05 -7.97
CA THR A 22 4.11 5.92 -7.77
C THR A 22 5.52 6.40 -7.47
N ILE A 23 6.23 5.64 -6.64
CA ILE A 23 7.66 5.75 -6.38
C ILE A 23 8.25 4.38 -6.66
N ASN A 24 9.21 4.29 -7.57
CA ASN A 24 9.85 3.05 -8.01
C ASN A 24 11.37 3.15 -7.89
N THR A 25 11.89 3.15 -6.66
CA THR A 25 13.33 3.13 -6.40
C THR A 25 13.78 1.74 -5.94
N PRO A 26 15.07 1.37 -6.06
CA PRO A 26 15.53 0.02 -5.72
C PRO A 26 15.29 -0.42 -4.27
N LYS A 27 15.33 0.52 -3.30
CA LYS A 27 15.19 0.22 -1.85
C LYS A 27 13.81 0.58 -1.29
N TYR A 28 13.04 1.35 -2.03
CA TYR A 28 11.73 1.86 -1.63
C TYR A 28 10.77 1.94 -2.81
N GLN A 29 9.63 1.29 -2.67
CA GLN A 29 8.55 1.30 -3.66
C GLN A 29 7.25 1.72 -3.01
N ALA A 30 6.48 2.56 -3.68
CA ALA A 30 5.19 2.99 -3.18
C ALA A 30 4.21 3.29 -4.29
N ALA A 31 2.93 3.14 -3.99
CA ALA A 31 1.85 3.59 -4.84
C ALA A 31 0.68 4.12 -3.99
N ALA A 32 0.09 5.24 -4.40
CA ALA A 32 -1.06 5.84 -3.72
C ALA A 32 -2.05 6.42 -4.72
N GLY A 33 -3.36 6.21 -4.48
CA GLY A 33 -4.43 6.70 -5.35
C GLY A 33 -5.55 5.69 -5.56
N ARG A 34 -6.06 5.59 -6.79
CA ARG A 34 -7.19 4.71 -7.19
C ARG A 34 -6.76 3.24 -7.35
N LEU A 35 -6.21 2.67 -6.29
CA LEU A 35 -5.82 1.26 -6.22
C LEU A 35 -7.01 0.29 -6.36
N ASP A 36 -8.25 0.80 -6.23
CA ASP A 36 -9.52 0.13 -6.53
C ASP A 36 -9.84 0.01 -8.02
N LYS A 37 -9.14 0.76 -8.88
CA LYS A 37 -9.41 0.87 -10.32
C LYS A 37 -8.22 0.48 -11.17
N VAL A 38 -7.02 0.61 -10.64
CA VAL A 38 -5.77 0.37 -11.37
C VAL A 38 -4.91 -0.62 -10.60
N ARG A 39 -4.49 -1.68 -11.27
CA ARG A 39 -3.41 -2.54 -10.77
C ARG A 39 -2.10 -1.77 -10.85
N VAL A 40 -1.44 -1.64 -9.71
CA VAL A 40 -0.08 -1.09 -9.60
C VAL A 40 0.90 -2.13 -10.12
N GLN A 41 1.88 -1.68 -10.90
CA GLN A 41 3.02 -2.47 -11.32
C GLN A 41 4.30 -1.65 -11.14
N LEU A 42 5.10 -2.04 -10.16
CA LEU A 42 6.45 -1.55 -9.87
C LEU A 42 7.43 -2.71 -10.07
N ASP A 43 8.73 -2.48 -9.85
CA ASP A 43 9.74 -3.50 -10.16
C ASP A 43 9.63 -4.72 -9.22
N ASN A 44 9.25 -4.50 -7.95
CA ASN A 44 9.10 -5.57 -6.95
C ASN A 44 7.68 -5.73 -6.44
N ILE A 45 6.78 -4.78 -6.68
CA ILE A 45 5.40 -4.81 -6.20
C ILE A 45 4.42 -4.81 -7.37
N SER A 46 3.51 -5.78 -7.38
CA SER A 46 2.26 -5.70 -8.12
C SER A 46 1.10 -5.82 -7.15
N ALA A 47 0.11 -4.92 -7.23
CA ALA A 47 -1.00 -4.95 -6.28
C ALA A 47 -2.30 -4.42 -6.89
N ALA A 48 -3.42 -4.99 -6.46
CA ALA A 48 -4.76 -4.48 -6.72
C ALA A 48 -5.60 -4.66 -5.46
N PHE A 49 -6.42 -3.67 -5.15
CA PHE A 49 -7.12 -3.61 -3.88
C PHE A 49 -8.62 -3.34 -4.07
N ASP A 50 -9.39 -3.55 -3.00
CA ASP A 50 -10.83 -3.29 -2.96
C ASP A 50 -11.17 -1.79 -2.83
N GLN A 51 -10.19 -0.94 -2.51
CA GLN A 51 -10.37 0.46 -2.15
C GLN A 51 -9.20 1.32 -2.65
N HIS A 52 -9.44 2.63 -2.75
CA HIS A 52 -8.35 3.60 -2.86
C HIS A 52 -7.48 3.55 -1.60
N GLY A 53 -6.21 3.90 -1.73
CA GLY A 53 -5.30 3.87 -0.59
C GLY A 53 -3.86 4.11 -0.98
N ALA A 54 -2.97 3.68 -0.12
CA ALA A 54 -1.53 3.69 -0.31
C ALA A 54 -0.92 2.35 0.09
N ILE A 55 0.14 2.00 -0.62
CA ILE A 55 1.04 0.91 -0.31
C ILE A 55 2.47 1.37 -0.37
N THR A 56 3.30 0.91 0.56
CA THR A 56 4.75 1.11 0.55
C THR A 56 5.46 -0.19 0.87
N ALA A 57 6.63 -0.42 0.27
CA ALA A 57 7.62 -1.38 0.74
C ALA A 57 8.95 -0.66 0.93
N ILE A 58 9.60 -0.92 2.06
CA ILE A 58 10.93 -0.40 2.37
C ILE A 58 11.83 -1.54 2.85
N ALA A 59 13.03 -1.64 2.27
CA ALA A 59 14.07 -2.52 2.77
C ALA A 59 14.64 -1.95 4.08
N LEU A 60 14.79 -2.81 5.10
CA LEU A 60 15.29 -2.44 6.43
C LEU A 60 16.77 -2.81 6.63
N ASP A 61 17.40 -3.40 5.62
CA ASP A 61 18.77 -3.95 5.65
C ASP A 61 19.70 -3.32 4.60
N ASP A 62 19.32 -2.16 4.06
CA ASP A 62 20.05 -1.39 3.05
C ASP A 62 20.28 -2.11 1.70
N MET A 63 19.60 -3.24 1.48
CA MET A 63 19.61 -3.96 0.21
C MET A 63 18.54 -3.42 -0.75
N THR A 64 18.61 -3.78 -2.03
CA THR A 64 17.48 -3.61 -2.94
C THR A 64 16.31 -4.48 -2.49
N LEU A 65 15.07 -4.06 -2.73
CA LEU A 65 13.88 -4.80 -2.30
C LEU A 65 13.90 -6.26 -2.78
N SER A 66 14.38 -6.53 -4.01
CA SER A 66 14.54 -7.89 -4.52
C SER A 66 15.42 -8.79 -3.67
N MET A 67 16.46 -8.24 -3.02
CA MET A 67 17.48 -9.01 -2.30
C MET A 67 17.39 -8.83 -0.78
N SER A 68 16.56 -7.91 -0.31
CA SER A 68 16.37 -7.62 1.11
C SER A 68 15.80 -8.83 1.84
N LYS A 69 16.33 -9.10 3.03
CA LYS A 69 15.86 -10.15 3.93
C LYS A 69 14.87 -9.62 4.96
N SER A 70 14.71 -8.31 5.06
CA SER A 70 13.85 -7.66 6.04
C SER A 70 13.17 -6.45 5.43
N ILE A 71 11.87 -6.54 5.20
CA ILE A 71 11.08 -5.53 4.50
C ILE A 71 9.88 -5.14 5.35
N LEU A 72 9.64 -3.84 5.49
CA LEU A 72 8.39 -3.32 6.04
C LEU A 72 7.44 -2.94 4.91
N LEU A 73 6.31 -3.64 4.84
CA LEU A 73 5.18 -3.27 4.02
C LEU A 73 4.19 -2.45 4.85
N THR A 74 3.67 -1.37 4.27
CA THR A 74 2.56 -0.60 4.88
C THR A 74 1.43 -0.49 3.88
N THR A 75 0.20 -0.79 4.30
CA THR A 75 -1.00 -0.63 3.50
C THR A 75 -2.14 0.00 4.27
N VAL A 76 -2.74 1.04 3.70
CA VAL A 76 -3.84 1.77 4.34
C VAL A 76 -4.72 2.41 3.28
N SER A 77 -6.02 2.47 3.54
CA SER A 77 -6.97 3.20 2.69
C SER A 77 -7.09 4.64 3.18
N SER A 78 -8.20 4.97 3.83
CA SER A 78 -8.48 6.28 4.42
C SER A 78 -8.15 6.32 5.90
N PHE A 79 -7.95 7.52 6.44
CA PHE A 79 -7.91 7.76 7.89
C PHE A 79 -9.02 8.72 8.30
N ARG A 80 -9.42 8.67 9.57
CA ARG A 80 -10.29 9.66 10.20
C ARG A 80 -10.01 9.77 11.68
N ASN A 81 -10.20 10.95 12.26
CA ASN A 81 -10.18 11.08 13.73
C ASN A 81 -11.42 10.46 14.36
N THR A 82 -11.33 10.16 15.65
CA THR A 82 -12.46 9.72 16.46
C THR A 82 -13.45 10.88 16.60
N GLY A 83 -14.74 10.61 16.35
CA GLY A 83 -15.77 11.64 16.36
C GLY A 83 -15.79 12.60 15.16
N MET A 84 -15.00 12.37 14.11
CA MET A 84 -15.02 13.23 12.92
C MET A 84 -16.39 13.20 12.22
N ILE A 85 -16.98 14.38 12.01
CA ILE A 85 -18.27 14.55 11.32
C ILE A 85 -18.03 15.11 9.93
N SER A 86 -18.63 14.44 8.94
CA SER A 86 -18.59 14.86 7.54
C SER A 86 -19.96 14.78 6.90
N GLU A 87 -20.25 15.72 6.02
CA GLU A 87 -21.45 15.71 5.18
C GLU A 87 -21.06 15.57 3.70
N ILE A 88 -21.99 15.04 2.90
CA ILE A 88 -21.86 15.08 1.45
C ILE A 88 -22.56 16.33 0.95
N ARG A 89 -21.80 17.24 0.35
CA ARG A 89 -22.32 18.42 -0.33
C ARG A 89 -22.57 18.09 -1.80
N ASN A 90 -23.84 17.98 -2.17
CA ASN A 90 -24.26 17.68 -3.55
C ASN A 90 -24.68 18.94 -4.35
N SER A 91 -24.75 20.11 -3.72
CA SER A 91 -25.16 21.36 -4.34
C SER A 91 -24.04 22.40 -4.38
N GLY A 92 -23.99 23.17 -5.48
CA GLY A 92 -23.01 24.22 -5.74
C GLY A 92 -22.11 23.92 -6.94
N PRO A 93 -21.11 24.78 -7.21
CA PRO A 93 -20.11 24.55 -8.25
C PRO A 93 -19.47 23.17 -8.11
N ALA A 94 -19.21 22.48 -9.23
CA ALA A 94 -18.70 21.10 -9.23
C ALA A 94 -17.42 20.91 -8.39
N HIS A 95 -16.56 21.93 -8.30
CA HIS A 95 -15.33 21.91 -7.50
C HIS A 95 -15.56 21.99 -5.98
N LEU A 96 -16.77 22.33 -5.54
CA LEU A 96 -17.18 22.36 -4.12
C LEU A 96 -18.10 21.19 -3.74
N GLN A 97 -18.48 20.36 -4.70
CA GLN A 97 -19.24 19.14 -4.44
C GLN A 97 -18.31 18.05 -3.90
N GLY A 98 -18.76 17.31 -2.90
CA GLY A 98 -17.98 16.24 -2.28
C GLY A 98 -18.13 16.17 -0.77
N LYS A 99 -17.16 15.49 -0.12
CA LYS A 99 -17.16 15.29 1.32
C LYS A 99 -16.60 16.52 2.02
N LEU A 100 -17.43 17.22 2.79
CA LEU A 100 -17.04 18.35 3.63
C LEU A 100 -16.87 17.87 5.07
N VAL A 101 -15.73 18.17 5.67
CA VAL A 101 -15.50 17.93 7.11
C VAL A 101 -16.10 19.11 7.88
N ARG A 102 -17.07 18.83 8.76
CA ARG A 102 -17.71 19.82 9.65
C ARG A 102 -16.98 19.91 10.97
N GLU A 103 -16.59 18.76 11.50
CA GLU A 103 -15.85 18.64 12.75
C GLU A 103 -14.68 17.69 12.54
N VAL A 104 -13.49 18.12 12.95
CA VAL A 104 -12.26 17.34 12.78
C VAL A 104 -12.13 16.20 13.78
N GLY A 105 -12.97 16.14 14.83
CA GLY A 105 -12.87 15.14 15.89
C GLY A 105 -11.60 15.26 16.75
N THR A 106 -11.25 14.19 17.46
CA THR A 106 -10.06 14.11 18.33
C THR A 106 -9.23 12.86 18.05
N ALA A 107 -8.03 12.80 18.63
CA ALA A 107 -7.27 11.56 18.71
C ALA A 107 -8.12 10.45 19.40
N PRO A 108 -7.86 9.17 19.08
CA PRO A 108 -6.88 8.68 18.11
C PRO A 108 -7.34 8.77 16.65
N VAL A 109 -6.37 8.69 15.72
CA VAL A 109 -6.63 8.51 14.29
C VAL A 109 -7.01 7.05 14.03
N LEU A 110 -8.19 6.84 13.46
CA LEU A 110 -8.70 5.57 13.01
C LEU A 110 -8.27 5.32 11.56
N LEU A 111 -7.54 4.23 11.34
CA LEU A 111 -7.10 3.82 10.01
C LEU A 111 -8.08 2.81 9.42
N LYS A 112 -8.48 3.03 8.16
CA LYS A 112 -9.25 2.07 7.40
C LYS A 112 -8.31 1.14 6.66
N ARG A 113 -8.50 -0.15 6.88
CA ARG A 113 -7.77 -1.20 6.18
C ARG A 113 -8.17 -1.28 4.71
N ILE A 114 -7.21 -1.68 3.90
CA ILE A 114 -7.37 -2.04 2.51
C ILE A 114 -7.22 -3.55 2.39
N ARG A 115 -8.03 -4.20 1.54
CA ARG A 115 -7.98 -5.65 1.34
C ARG A 115 -7.61 -5.97 -0.10
N GLY A 116 -6.81 -7.01 -0.27
CA GLY A 116 -6.42 -7.50 -1.58
C GLY A 116 -5.13 -8.31 -1.50
N GLU A 117 -4.54 -8.51 -2.67
CA GLU A 117 -3.32 -9.28 -2.81
C GLU A 117 -2.19 -8.36 -3.30
N LEU A 118 -1.05 -8.49 -2.63
CA LEU A 118 0.22 -7.99 -3.14
C LEU A 118 1.02 -9.16 -3.67
N VAL A 119 1.57 -9.01 -4.86
CA VAL A 119 2.62 -9.86 -5.40
C VAL A 119 3.94 -9.15 -5.18
N PHE A 120 4.81 -9.76 -4.39
CA PHE A 120 6.18 -9.33 -4.17
C PHE A 120 7.15 -10.14 -5.03
N THR A 121 8.01 -9.49 -5.80
CA THR A 121 9.02 -10.15 -6.64
C THR A 121 10.37 -10.09 -5.94
N SER A 122 10.91 -11.26 -5.56
CA SER A 122 12.17 -11.40 -4.83
C SER A 122 13.16 -12.32 -5.55
N ALA A 123 14.45 -12.13 -5.31
CA ALA A 123 15.53 -13.02 -5.75
C ALA A 123 15.77 -14.20 -4.80
N HIS A 124 15.10 -14.22 -3.64
CA HIS A 124 15.14 -15.35 -2.72
C HIS A 124 14.33 -16.51 -3.27
N ASN A 125 14.68 -17.73 -2.84
CA ASN A 125 14.05 -18.98 -3.29
C ASN A 125 13.20 -19.66 -2.20
N ASN A 126 13.10 -19.05 -1.02
CA ASN A 126 12.34 -19.55 0.11
C ASN A 126 11.05 -18.73 0.31
N ILE A 127 10.04 -19.37 0.89
CA ILE A 127 8.80 -18.69 1.26
C ILE A 127 9.11 -17.81 2.49
N PRO A 128 8.94 -16.47 2.40
CA PRO A 128 9.21 -15.62 3.54
C PRO A 128 8.17 -15.83 4.64
N ARG A 129 8.58 -15.55 5.87
CA ARG A 129 7.63 -15.31 6.95
C ARG A 129 7.04 -13.92 6.75
N VAL A 130 5.71 -13.82 6.76
CA VAL A 130 5.01 -12.53 6.79
C VAL A 130 4.24 -12.41 8.09
N ALA A 131 4.43 -11.31 8.80
CA ALA A 131 3.72 -11.03 10.05
C ALA A 131 3.13 -9.62 10.06
N ALA A 132 1.88 -9.48 10.46
CA ALA A 132 1.33 -8.17 10.81
C ALA A 132 1.97 -7.67 12.10
N VAL A 133 2.38 -6.40 12.11
CA VAL A 133 2.89 -5.71 13.30
C VAL A 133 1.71 -5.05 14.00
N MET A 134 1.30 -5.57 15.15
CA MET A 134 0.14 -5.09 15.88
C MET A 134 0.45 -3.78 16.63
N THR A 135 -0.59 -3.06 17.07
CA THR A 135 -0.42 -1.77 17.76
C THR A 135 0.26 -1.87 19.12
N ASP A 136 0.27 -3.08 19.72
CA ASP A 136 1.01 -3.39 20.95
C ASP A 136 2.46 -3.84 20.67
N GLY A 137 2.89 -3.84 19.41
CA GLY A 137 4.20 -4.31 18.97
C GLY A 137 4.32 -5.82 18.78
N SER A 138 3.27 -6.59 19.10
CA SER A 138 3.27 -8.03 18.86
C SER A 138 3.23 -8.36 17.37
N LEU A 139 3.73 -9.54 17.00
CA LEU A 139 3.72 -10.03 15.63
C LEU A 139 2.67 -11.12 15.48
N LYS A 140 1.82 -10.99 14.47
CA LYS A 140 0.85 -12.02 14.10
C LYS A 140 1.12 -12.54 12.70
N ASN A 141 1.46 -13.82 12.58
CA ASN A 141 1.76 -14.44 11.28
C ASN A 141 0.55 -14.35 10.34
N ILE A 142 0.82 -14.00 9.09
CA ILE A 142 -0.16 -13.99 8.02
C ILE A 142 -0.22 -15.36 7.38
N ASN A 143 -1.41 -15.96 7.40
CA ASN A 143 -1.68 -17.22 6.72
C ASN A 143 -1.97 -16.98 5.23
N GLY A 144 -1.76 -18.01 4.40
CA GLY A 144 -2.08 -17.96 2.97
C GLY A 144 -1.06 -17.23 2.11
N VAL A 145 0.15 -16.98 2.64
CA VAL A 145 1.29 -16.55 1.81
C VAL A 145 1.64 -17.70 0.86
N GLN A 146 1.64 -17.40 -0.43
CA GLN A 146 1.96 -18.37 -1.47
C GLN A 146 3.20 -17.92 -2.21
N SER A 147 3.91 -18.86 -2.82
CA SER A 147 5.02 -18.52 -3.69
C SER A 147 4.96 -19.29 -4.99
N LYS A 148 5.38 -18.62 -6.06
CA LYS A 148 5.54 -19.20 -7.39
C LYS A 148 6.96 -18.92 -7.85
N ALA A 149 7.74 -19.99 -7.98
CA ALA A 149 9.10 -19.91 -8.50
C ALA A 149 9.08 -19.47 -9.97
N GLY A 150 10.01 -18.59 -10.33
CA GLY A 150 10.45 -18.34 -11.70
C GLY A 150 11.95 -18.61 -11.80
N ASP A 151 12.51 -18.56 -13.02
CA ASP A 151 13.90 -18.99 -13.30
C ASP A 151 14.98 -18.27 -12.46
N LYS A 152 14.72 -17.01 -12.06
CA LYS A 152 15.64 -16.18 -11.26
C LYS A 152 14.99 -15.37 -10.14
N MET A 153 13.67 -15.23 -10.21
CA MET A 153 12.89 -14.43 -9.26
C MET A 153 11.67 -15.23 -8.87
N GLN A 154 11.32 -15.17 -7.60
CA GLN A 154 10.13 -15.75 -7.02
C GLN A 154 9.05 -14.66 -6.86
N ASN A 155 7.83 -15.00 -7.27
CA ASN A 155 6.65 -14.18 -7.00
C ASN A 155 5.96 -14.70 -5.75
N ILE A 156 5.84 -13.85 -4.73
CA ILE A 156 5.22 -14.17 -3.45
C ILE A 156 3.91 -13.43 -3.35
N VAL A 157 2.81 -14.16 -3.22
CA VAL A 157 1.48 -13.60 -3.05
C VAL A 157 1.21 -13.45 -1.55
N ILE A 158 0.99 -12.22 -1.12
CA ILE A 158 0.74 -11.84 0.27
C ILE A 158 -0.71 -11.33 0.38
N PRO A 159 -1.60 -12.01 1.11
CA PRO A 159 -2.93 -11.50 1.40
C PRO A 159 -2.84 -10.37 2.43
N LEU A 160 -3.38 -9.21 2.09
CA LEU A 160 -3.35 -8.00 2.92
C LEU A 160 -4.75 -7.63 3.42
N GLY A 161 -4.81 -7.01 4.60
CA GLY A 161 -6.06 -6.58 5.23
C GLY A 161 -6.80 -7.68 6.01
N THR A 162 -6.16 -8.84 6.21
CA THR A 162 -6.66 -9.93 7.06
C THR A 162 -6.58 -9.58 8.54
N GLU A 163 -5.53 -8.85 8.95
CA GLU A 163 -5.30 -8.43 10.32
C GLU A 163 -5.68 -6.98 10.59
N ASN A 164 -5.85 -6.61 11.87
CA ASN A 164 -6.15 -5.25 12.32
C ASN A 164 -4.88 -4.36 12.33
N SER A 165 -4.05 -4.44 11.30
CA SER A 165 -2.83 -3.65 11.18
C SER A 165 -2.58 -3.18 9.75
N PRO A 166 -2.06 -1.96 9.55
CA PRO A 166 -1.54 -1.52 8.26
C PRO A 166 -0.11 -2.00 7.99
N TRP A 167 0.62 -2.48 9.00
CA TRP A 167 2.04 -2.81 8.90
C TRP A 167 2.26 -4.32 8.82
N TYR A 168 3.12 -4.74 7.91
CA TYR A 168 3.51 -6.13 7.72
C TYR A 168 5.02 -6.22 7.58
N TRP A 169 5.64 -7.09 8.37
CA TRP A 169 7.04 -7.44 8.26
C TRP A 169 7.17 -8.68 7.38
N VAL A 170 7.99 -8.60 6.34
CA VAL A 170 8.38 -9.72 5.49
C VAL A 170 9.84 -10.07 5.80
N GLU A 171 10.08 -11.32 6.21
CA GLU A 171 11.40 -11.86 6.56
C GLU A 171 11.72 -13.07 5.68
N PHE A 172 12.85 -13.02 4.96
CA PHE A 172 13.37 -14.11 4.14
C PHE A 172 14.50 -14.86 4.84
#